data_AF-A0A2H0FWF0-F1
#
_entry.id   AF-A0A2H0FWF0-F1
#
_cell.length_a   1.000
_cell.length_b   1.000
_cell.length_c   1.000
_cell.angle_alpha   90.00
_cell.angle_beta   90.00
_cell.angle_gamma   90.00
#
_symmetry.space_group_name_H-M   'P 1'
#
loop_
_entity.id
_entity.type
_entity.pdbx_description
1 polymer ?
#
loop_
_entity_poly.entity_id
_entity_poly.type
_entity_poly.pdbx_seq_one_letter_code
_entity_poly.pdbx_strand_id
1 'polypeptide(L)'
;MKIKNTKYFIAILFLIILNGCSSSLPEIKNAEVGEKLIYENDLRINNKQIYCWVNKMPGDKPRFNITGELNIFDDSEYNIKTVTIKTIFIMQDNKNVYQFTPNMETKFSGNIKIITFSTIKGMLLSLQLDTSKNVDIKILLTDSANEIEYFIHNIVIEEVH
;
A
#
# COMPACT_ATOMS: atom_id res chain seq x y z
N MET A 1 -52.20 -26.30 57.48
CA MET A 1 -53.36 -25.63 56.85
C MET A 1 -53.35 -25.96 55.36
N LYS A 2 -54.26 -26.82 54.89
CA LYS A 2 -54.41 -27.23 53.48
C LYS A 2 -55.43 -26.32 52.80
N ILE A 3 -55.09 -25.68 51.68
CA ILE A 3 -56.09 -25.19 50.70
C ILE A 3 -55.59 -25.45 49.27
N LYS A 4 -56.21 -26.49 48.69
CA LYS A 4 -56.64 -26.79 47.31
C LYS A 4 -55.98 -26.09 46.09
N ASN A 5 -55.44 -26.96 45.22
CA ASN A 5 -55.34 -26.84 43.76
C ASN A 5 -56.67 -26.40 43.10
N THR A 6 -56.62 -25.78 41.89
CA THR A 6 -57.38 -26.22 40.68
C THR A 6 -57.17 -25.29 39.46
N LYS A 7 -56.58 -25.91 38.40
CA LYS A 7 -56.77 -25.79 36.94
C LYS A 7 -56.18 -24.64 36.09
N TYR A 8 -55.26 -25.11 35.24
CA TYR A 8 -54.71 -24.63 33.97
C TYR A 8 -55.71 -24.00 32.98
N PHE A 9 -55.24 -22.99 32.23
CA PHE A 9 -55.63 -22.79 30.84
C PHE A 9 -54.41 -22.43 29.99
N ILE A 10 -54.21 -23.21 28.95
CA ILE A 10 -53.13 -23.19 27.97
C ILE A 10 -53.47 -22.14 26.90
N ALA A 11 -52.51 -21.31 26.52
CA ALA A 11 -52.51 -20.66 25.21
C ALA A 11 -51.09 -20.65 24.66
N ILE A 12 -50.85 -21.63 23.80
CA ILE A 12 -49.70 -21.79 22.93
C ILE A 12 -49.74 -20.65 21.90
N LEU A 13 -48.66 -19.87 21.78
CA LEU A 13 -48.41 -19.07 20.59
C LEU A 13 -47.02 -19.41 20.06
N PHE A 14 -47.00 -20.49 19.26
CA PHE A 14 -45.97 -20.78 18.29
C PHE A 14 -46.20 -19.83 17.10
N LEU A 15 -45.23 -18.97 16.80
CA LEU A 15 -45.08 -18.38 15.48
C LEU A 15 -43.61 -18.44 15.06
N ILE A 16 -43.27 -19.57 14.45
CA ILE A 16 -42.17 -19.72 13.49
C ILE A 16 -42.73 -19.12 12.16
N ILE A 17 -42.05 -18.49 11.19
CA ILE A 17 -40.70 -18.61 10.63
C ILE A 17 -40.43 -17.37 9.73
N LEU A 18 -39.14 -17.18 9.40
CA LEU A 18 -38.56 -16.53 8.20
C LEU A 18 -38.51 -15.00 8.19
N ASN A 19 -37.30 -14.45 8.21
CA ASN A 19 -36.59 -14.04 6.99
C ASN A 19 -35.21 -13.44 7.33
N GLY A 20 -34.23 -13.72 6.47
CA GLY A 20 -33.06 -12.86 6.32
C GLY A 20 -31.75 -13.34 6.94
N CYS A 21 -31.19 -14.44 6.44
CA CYS A 21 -29.74 -14.59 6.42
C CYS A 21 -29.20 -13.53 5.46
N SER A 22 -28.92 -12.32 5.96
CA SER A 22 -28.22 -11.30 5.17
C SER A 22 -26.74 -11.65 5.19
N SER A 23 -26.33 -12.56 4.31
CA SER A 23 -24.94 -12.63 3.87
C SER A 23 -24.64 -11.32 3.17
N SER A 24 -24.14 -10.33 3.91
CA SER A 24 -23.48 -9.18 3.31
C SER A 24 -22.32 -9.73 2.49
N LEU A 25 -22.36 -9.46 1.18
CA LEU A 25 -21.23 -9.61 0.28
C LEU A 25 -19.98 -9.05 0.97
N PRO A 26 -18.80 -9.69 0.85
CA PRO A 26 -17.58 -9.03 1.28
C PRO A 26 -17.47 -7.77 0.44
N GLU A 27 -17.65 -6.64 1.09
CA GLU A 27 -17.35 -5.34 0.55
C GLU A 27 -15.90 -5.43 0.09
N ILE A 28 -15.68 -5.34 -1.23
CA ILE A 28 -14.35 -5.10 -1.77
C ILE A 28 -13.97 -3.75 -1.20
N LYS A 29 -13.26 -3.78 -0.07
CA LYS A 29 -12.55 -2.63 0.44
C LYS A 29 -11.54 -2.29 -0.65
N ASN A 30 -11.93 -1.37 -1.53
CA ASN A 30 -10.97 -0.51 -2.19
C ASN A 30 -10.00 -0.11 -1.10
N ALA A 31 -8.72 -0.43 -1.28
CA ALA A 31 -7.69 -0.13 -0.30
C ALA A 31 -7.94 1.28 0.21
N GLU A 32 -8.36 1.39 1.47
CA GLU A 32 -8.47 2.67 2.11
C GLU A 32 -7.06 3.24 2.02
N VAL A 33 -6.90 4.28 1.19
CA VAL A 33 -5.74 5.15 1.24
C VAL A 33 -5.87 5.84 2.59
N GLY A 34 -5.48 5.11 3.63
CA GLY A 34 -5.22 5.69 4.93
C GLY A 34 -4.06 6.62 4.69
N GLU A 35 -4.36 7.92 4.69
CA GLU A 35 -3.35 8.96 4.94
C GLU A 35 -2.83 8.76 6.36
N LYS A 36 -2.09 7.67 6.59
CA LYS A 36 -1.28 7.51 7.78
C LYS A 36 -0.05 8.36 7.52
N LEU A 37 -0.10 9.61 7.97
CA LEU A 37 1.08 10.45 8.12
C LEU A 37 2.01 9.73 9.10
N ILE A 38 2.98 8.98 8.58
CA ILE A 38 4.06 8.42 9.37
C ILE A 38 5.03 9.58 9.62
N TYR A 39 4.89 10.23 10.77
CA TYR A 39 5.86 11.20 11.25
C TYR A 39 7.06 10.44 11.80
N GLU A 40 8.01 10.14 10.93
CA GLU A 40 9.39 9.91 11.34
C GLU A 40 10.28 10.55 10.27
N ASN A 41 10.65 11.82 10.56
CA ASN A 41 11.23 12.88 9.71
C ASN A 41 10.19 13.86 9.15
N ASP A 42 10.39 15.14 9.44
CA ASP A 42 9.49 16.29 9.23
C ASP A 42 9.15 16.59 7.75
N LEU A 43 9.58 15.76 6.80
CA LEU A 43 9.23 15.91 5.40
C LEU A 43 7.79 15.45 5.15
N ARG A 44 6.92 16.38 4.76
CA ARG A 44 5.55 16.06 4.38
C ARG A 44 5.53 15.43 3.00
N ILE A 45 5.49 14.09 2.97
CA ILE A 45 5.42 13.28 1.75
C ILE A 45 4.04 12.65 1.62
N ASN A 46 3.50 12.66 0.40
CA ASN A 46 2.31 11.90 0.02
C ASN A 46 2.65 11.06 -1.21
N ASN A 47 2.49 9.74 -1.13
CA ASN A 47 2.55 8.87 -2.30
C ASN A 47 1.21 8.93 -3.06
N LYS A 48 1.22 9.47 -4.28
CA LYS A 48 0.02 9.56 -5.11
C LYS A 48 -0.34 8.23 -5.75
N GLN A 49 0.66 7.56 -6.29
CA GLN A 49 0.49 6.30 -7.00
C GLN A 49 1.80 5.53 -6.97
N ILE A 50 1.69 4.21 -6.81
CA ILE A 50 2.79 3.27 -6.88
C ILE A 50 2.27 2.02 -7.57
N TYR A 51 2.96 1.56 -8.60
CA TYR A 51 2.61 0.33 -9.29
C TYR A 51 3.83 -0.55 -9.43
N CYS A 52 3.69 -1.81 -9.03
CA CYS A 52 4.68 -2.85 -9.18
C CYS A 52 4.12 -3.92 -10.09
N TRP A 53 4.90 -4.39 -11.06
CA TRP A 53 4.47 -5.49 -11.91
C TRP A 53 5.63 -6.34 -12.40
N VAL A 54 5.33 -7.59 -12.74
CA VAL A 54 6.25 -8.49 -13.43
C VAL A 54 5.80 -8.66 -14.87
N ASN A 55 6.67 -8.30 -15.80
CA ASN A 55 6.49 -8.64 -17.21
C ASN A 55 6.96 -10.09 -17.42
N LYS A 56 6.05 -10.98 -17.82
CA LYS A 56 6.28 -12.40 -18.14
C LYS A 56 6.02 -12.71 -19.62
N MET A 57 6.04 -11.71 -20.49
CA MET A 57 5.80 -11.90 -21.93
C MET A 57 6.70 -12.97 -22.54
N PRO A 58 6.17 -13.84 -23.42
CA PRO A 58 6.96 -14.86 -24.11
C PRO A 58 8.11 -14.26 -24.91
N GLY A 59 9.27 -14.92 -24.87
CA GLY A 59 10.45 -14.51 -25.65
C GLY A 59 11.46 -13.65 -24.90
N ASP A 60 11.07 -13.06 -23.76
CA ASP A 60 11.96 -12.30 -22.89
C ASP A 60 12.15 -12.96 -21.52
N LYS A 61 13.24 -12.62 -20.84
CA LYS A 61 13.43 -13.00 -19.42
C LYS A 61 12.46 -12.18 -18.57
N PRO A 62 11.73 -12.78 -17.62
CA PRO A 62 10.82 -12.05 -16.76
C PRO A 62 11.51 -10.91 -16.00
N ARG A 63 10.81 -9.78 -15.88
CA ARG A 63 11.36 -8.57 -15.23
C ARG A 63 10.36 -7.96 -14.27
N PHE A 64 10.83 -7.64 -13.06
CA PHE A 64 10.12 -6.80 -12.11
C PHE A 64 10.31 -5.33 -12.46
N ASN A 65 9.22 -4.58 -12.43
CA ASN A 65 9.18 -3.16 -12.72
C ASN A 65 8.43 -2.45 -11.60
N ILE A 66 8.79 -1.20 -11.41
CA ILE A 66 8.09 -0.30 -10.50
C ILE A 66 8.06 1.10 -11.11
N THR A 67 6.92 1.77 -10.94
CA THR A 67 6.76 3.21 -11.20
C THR A 67 6.02 3.83 -10.02
N GLY A 68 6.24 5.12 -9.79
CA GLY A 68 5.60 5.83 -8.71
C GLY A 68 5.66 7.34 -8.82
N GLU A 69 4.84 7.99 -8.00
CA GLU A 69 4.79 9.43 -7.87
C GLU A 69 4.70 9.83 -6.39
N LEU A 70 5.61 10.71 -5.97
CA LEU A 70 5.65 11.32 -4.65
C LEU A 70 5.39 12.81 -4.78
N ASN A 71 4.49 13.32 -3.93
CA ASN A 71 4.33 14.74 -3.69
C ASN A 71 5.03 15.09 -2.38
N ILE A 72 5.95 16.05 -2.47
CA ILE A 72 6.68 16.61 -1.34
C ILE A 72 6.21 18.04 -1.18
N PHE A 73 5.58 18.34 -0.06
CA PHE A 73 5.06 19.68 0.23
C PHE A 73 6.16 20.53 0.84
N ASP A 74 6.25 21.80 0.46
CA ASP A 74 7.15 22.76 1.09
C ASP A 74 6.75 22.98 2.55
N ASP A 75 7.75 22.92 3.44
CA ASP A 75 7.61 23.28 4.85
C ASP A 75 8.82 24.13 5.25
N SER A 76 8.69 24.86 6.35
CA SER A 76 9.67 25.81 6.85
C SER A 76 11.03 25.21 7.23
N GLU A 77 11.12 23.89 7.38
CA GLU A 77 12.30 23.20 7.91
C GLU A 77 13.24 22.63 6.83
N TYR A 78 12.81 22.57 5.55
CA TYR A 78 13.60 21.99 4.48
C TYR A 78 13.41 22.72 3.16
N ASN A 79 14.43 22.63 2.30
CA ASN A 79 14.32 23.16 0.94
C ASN A 79 13.85 22.04 0.01
N ILE A 80 12.57 22.01 -0.37
CA ILE A 80 12.07 20.97 -1.29
C ILE A 80 12.86 20.88 -2.60
N LYS A 81 13.53 21.96 -3.02
CA LYS A 81 14.28 21.99 -4.27
C LYS A 81 15.45 21.01 -4.24
N THR A 82 16.09 20.80 -3.09
CA THR A 82 17.26 19.94 -2.92
C THR A 82 16.92 18.49 -2.64
N VAL A 83 15.69 18.19 -2.21
CA VAL A 83 15.25 16.81 -1.92
C VAL A 83 15.28 15.94 -3.18
N THR A 84 15.93 14.78 -3.15
CA THR A 84 15.92 13.83 -4.29
C THR A 84 15.88 12.39 -3.80
N ILE A 85 15.45 11.44 -4.64
CA ILE A 85 15.54 10.01 -4.30
C ILE A 85 16.94 9.51 -4.66
N LYS A 86 17.65 9.00 -3.66
CA LYS A 86 18.98 8.39 -3.84
C LYS A 86 18.87 6.92 -4.23
N THR A 87 18.02 6.17 -3.55
CA THR A 87 17.89 4.71 -3.73
C THR A 87 16.50 4.24 -3.33
N ILE A 88 16.00 3.22 -4.03
CA ILE A 88 14.78 2.51 -3.68
C ILE A 88 15.15 1.06 -3.35
N PHE A 89 14.54 0.56 -2.27
CA PHE A 89 14.61 -0.82 -1.84
C PHE A 89 13.23 -1.45 -1.94
N ILE A 90 13.17 -2.65 -2.51
CA ILE A 90 11.98 -3.50 -2.50
C ILE A 90 12.19 -4.57 -1.45
N MET A 91 11.31 -4.61 -0.47
CA MET A 91 11.38 -5.46 0.70
C MET A 91 10.24 -6.48 0.66
N GLN A 92 10.52 -7.74 1.00
CA GLN A 92 9.51 -8.78 1.17
C GLN A 92 9.94 -9.71 2.30
N ASP A 93 9.00 -10.08 3.18
CA ASP A 93 9.28 -10.94 4.34
C ASP A 93 10.50 -10.44 5.16
N ASN A 94 10.59 -9.12 5.38
CA ASN A 94 11.69 -8.43 6.06
C ASN A 94 13.08 -8.57 5.40
N LYS A 95 13.13 -8.93 4.12
CA LYS A 95 14.38 -9.03 3.35
C LYS A 95 14.38 -8.03 2.21
N ASN A 96 15.55 -7.45 1.95
CA ASN A 96 15.76 -6.65 0.75
C ASN A 96 15.90 -7.56 -0.47
N VAL A 97 14.94 -7.48 -1.39
CA VAL A 97 14.90 -8.28 -2.62
C VAL A 97 15.53 -7.51 -3.79
N TYR A 98 15.36 -6.18 -3.82
CA TYR A 98 15.96 -5.31 -4.82
C TYR A 98 16.45 -4.01 -4.22
N GLN A 99 17.60 -3.53 -4.72
CA GLN A 99 18.11 -2.20 -4.45
C GLN A 99 18.52 -1.57 -5.78
N PHE A 100 18.03 -0.37 -6.07
CA PHE A 100 18.35 0.32 -7.32
C PHE A 100 18.22 1.84 -7.20
N THR A 101 18.94 2.56 -8.05
CA THR A 101 18.73 3.99 -8.29
C THR A 101 17.67 4.14 -9.39
N PRO A 102 16.53 4.79 -9.11
CA PRO A 102 15.46 4.93 -10.10
C PRO A 102 15.82 5.92 -11.20
N ASN A 103 15.18 5.78 -12.36
CA ASN A 103 15.00 6.90 -13.28
C ASN A 103 14.00 7.88 -12.65
N MET A 104 14.25 9.18 -12.76
CA MET A 104 13.41 10.19 -12.12
C MET A 104 13.13 11.38 -13.02
N GLU A 105 11.93 11.92 -12.87
CA GLU A 105 11.54 13.23 -13.36
C GLU A 105 10.99 14.06 -12.21
N THR A 106 11.26 15.36 -12.22
CA THR A 106 10.79 16.28 -11.18
C THR A 106 10.01 17.43 -11.81
N LYS A 107 8.88 17.76 -11.21
CA LYS A 107 8.07 18.94 -11.54
C LYS A 107 7.77 19.73 -10.26
N PHE A 108 7.58 21.03 -10.40
CA PHE A 108 7.12 21.89 -9.30
C PHE A 108 5.77 22.47 -9.67
N SER A 109 4.83 22.43 -8.72
CA SER A 109 3.50 23.03 -8.84
C SER A 109 3.24 23.84 -7.57
N GLY A 110 3.49 25.15 -7.63
CA GLY A 110 3.46 26.01 -6.44
C GLY A 110 4.48 25.55 -5.39
N ASN A 111 3.99 25.23 -4.20
CA ASN A 111 4.76 24.74 -3.06
C ASN A 111 4.85 23.20 -3.01
N ILE A 112 4.57 22.50 -4.11
CA ILE A 112 4.63 21.04 -4.17
C ILE A 112 5.70 20.64 -5.19
N LYS A 113 6.64 19.81 -4.75
CA LYS A 113 7.54 19.07 -5.63
C LYS A 113 6.96 17.70 -5.92
N ILE A 114 6.80 17.40 -7.20
CA ILE A 114 6.29 16.13 -7.70
C ILE A 114 7.49 15.36 -8.26
N ILE A 115 7.79 14.21 -7.67
CA ILE A 115 8.84 13.30 -8.15
C ILE A 115 8.14 12.08 -8.74
N THR A 116 8.28 11.88 -10.05
CA THR A 116 7.90 10.64 -10.73
C THR A 116 9.16 9.78 -10.86
N PHE A 117 9.07 8.50 -10.52
CA PHE A 117 10.20 7.59 -10.57
C PHE A 117 9.83 6.26 -11.22
N SER A 118 10.80 5.60 -11.83
CA SER A 118 10.61 4.27 -12.42
C SER A 118 11.91 3.46 -12.52
N THR A 119 11.78 2.16 -12.77
CA THR A 119 12.89 1.35 -13.29
C THR A 119 13.16 1.68 -14.75
N ILE A 120 14.43 1.79 -15.17
CA ILE A 120 14.80 2.14 -16.57
C ILE A 120 14.33 1.06 -17.57
N LYS A 121 14.63 -0.21 -17.30
CA LYS A 121 14.29 -1.36 -18.17
C LYS A 121 13.69 -2.55 -17.41
N GLY A 122 13.25 -2.33 -16.17
CA GLY A 122 12.94 -3.39 -15.22
C GLY A 122 14.17 -4.17 -14.75
N MET A 123 14.08 -4.73 -13.55
CA MET A 123 15.10 -5.60 -12.97
C MET A 123 14.78 -7.06 -13.33
N LEU A 124 15.80 -7.89 -13.56
CA LEU A 124 15.57 -9.33 -13.78
C LEU A 124 14.82 -9.91 -12.58
N LEU A 125 13.81 -10.76 -12.84
CA LEU A 125 13.03 -11.38 -11.78
C LEU A 125 13.93 -12.23 -10.88
N SER A 126 13.98 -11.88 -9.60
CA SER A 126 14.76 -12.58 -8.58
C SER A 126 13.96 -13.78 -8.09
N LEU A 127 14.64 -14.92 -7.89
CA LEU A 127 14.02 -16.10 -7.25
C LEU A 127 13.65 -15.84 -5.78
N GLN A 128 14.15 -14.75 -5.19
CA GLN A 128 13.80 -14.33 -3.84
C GLN A 128 12.50 -13.52 -3.80
N LEU A 129 11.99 -13.07 -4.95
CA LEU A 129 10.71 -12.39 -5.05
C LEU A 129 9.58 -13.40 -5.25
N ASP A 130 8.68 -13.51 -4.29
CA ASP A 130 7.42 -14.22 -4.45
C ASP A 130 6.37 -13.25 -5.01
N THR A 131 5.96 -13.45 -6.26
CA THR A 131 5.00 -12.57 -6.95
C THR A 131 3.57 -12.70 -6.43
N SER A 132 3.27 -13.73 -5.64
CA SER A 132 1.96 -13.92 -5.01
C SER A 132 1.79 -13.12 -3.71
N LYS A 133 2.87 -12.53 -3.21
CA LYS A 133 2.89 -11.75 -1.98
C LYS A 133 3.13 -10.28 -2.28
N ASN A 134 2.62 -9.44 -1.39
CA ASN A 134 2.86 -8.00 -1.43
C ASN A 134 4.32 -7.67 -1.07
N VAL A 135 4.74 -6.47 -1.45
CA VAL A 135 6.06 -5.92 -1.13
C VAL A 135 5.92 -4.61 -0.36
N ASP A 136 6.92 -4.33 0.46
CA ASP A 136 7.14 -3.02 1.04
C ASP A 136 8.22 -2.30 0.24
N ILE A 137 8.15 -0.98 0.22
CA ILE A 137 9.10 -0.13 -0.49
C ILE A 137 9.72 0.82 0.52
N LYS A 138 11.05 0.85 0.56
CA LYS A 138 11.79 1.87 1.27
C LYS A 138 12.43 2.80 0.26
N ILE A 139 12.16 4.09 0.37
CA ILE A 139 12.72 5.14 -0.47
C ILE A 139 13.69 5.94 0.40
N LEU A 140 14.97 5.92 0.03
CA LEU A 140 15.99 6.75 0.64
C LEU A 140 16.05 8.08 -0.11
N LEU A 141 15.57 9.14 0.53
CA LEU A 141 15.66 10.50 0.05
C LEU A 141 16.88 11.20 0.64
N THR A 142 17.40 12.20 -0.06
CA THR A 142 18.46 13.08 0.44
C THR A 142 18.03 14.53 0.32
N ASP A 143 18.20 15.31 1.39
CA ASP A 143 18.21 16.77 1.32
C ASP A 143 19.62 17.27 1.65
N SER A 144 20.36 17.64 0.62
CA SER A 144 21.70 18.23 0.72
C SER A 144 22.71 17.32 1.45
N ALA A 145 22.67 17.27 2.78
CA ALA A 145 23.52 16.41 3.63
C ALA A 145 22.74 15.39 4.48
N ASN A 146 21.41 15.48 4.56
CA ASN A 146 20.59 14.60 5.39
C ASN A 146 19.98 13.48 4.55
N GLU A 147 19.88 12.29 5.15
CA GLU A 147 19.16 11.15 4.58
C GLU A 147 17.82 10.97 5.30
N ILE A 148 16.78 10.72 4.52
CA ILE A 148 15.41 10.56 5.01
C ILE A 148 14.89 9.23 4.46
N GLU A 149 14.41 8.34 5.33
CA GLU A 149 13.77 7.10 4.92
C GLU A 149 12.25 7.28 4.85
N TYR A 150 11.65 6.89 3.73
CA TYR A 150 10.20 6.87 3.54
C TYR A 150 9.73 5.47 3.21
N PHE A 151 8.75 4.96 3.95
CA PHE A 151 8.24 3.60 3.83
C PHE A 151 6.83 3.59 3.25
N ILE A 152 6.61 2.71 2.27
CA ILE A 152 5.31 2.43 1.68
C ILE A 152 5.07 0.93 1.84
N HIS A 153 3.97 0.54 2.46
CA HIS A 153 3.72 -0.85 2.81
C HIS A 153 2.67 -1.50 1.92
N ASN A 154 2.73 -2.83 1.82
CA ASN A 154 1.67 -3.68 1.32
C ASN A 154 1.27 -3.40 -0.14
N ILE A 155 2.27 -3.22 -1.01
CA ILE A 155 2.07 -2.99 -2.44
C ILE A 155 1.90 -4.32 -3.17
N VAL A 156 0.80 -4.43 -3.91
CA VAL A 156 0.48 -5.59 -4.76
C VAL A 156 1.43 -5.63 -5.96
N ILE A 157 1.87 -6.83 -6.33
CA ILE A 157 2.61 -7.07 -7.57
C ILE A 157 1.63 -7.60 -8.62
N GLU A 158 1.45 -6.86 -9.70
CA GLU A 158 0.65 -7.30 -10.84
C GLU A 158 1.48 -8.21 -11.76
N GLU A 159 0.82 -9.16 -12.41
CA GLU A 159 1.45 -10.00 -13.45
C GLU A 159 0.93 -9.60 -14.82
N VAL A 160 1.85 -9.31 -15.74
CA VAL A 160 1.54 -8.99 -17.14
C VAL A 160 2.09 -10.10 -18.02
N HIS A 161 1.21 -10.70 -18.82
CA HIS A 161 1.50 -11.84 -19.69
C HIS A 161 1.49 -11.44 -21.16
#